data_AF-A0A166DHU6-F1
#
_entry.id   AF-A0A166DHU6-F1
#
_cell.length_a   1.000
_cell.length_b   1.000
_cell.length_c   1.000
_cell.angle_alpha   90.00
_cell.angle_beta   90.00
_cell.angle_gamma   90.00
#
_symmetry.space_group_name_H-M   'P 1'
#
loop_
_entity.id
_entity.type
_entity.pdbx_description
1 polymer ?
#
loop_
_entity_poly.entity_id
_entity_poly.type
_entity_poly.pdbx_seq_one_letter_code
_entity_poly.pdbx_strand_id
1 'polypeptide(L)'
;MDEEDYQDDDDLDVSSNEDEIEDQEDKKQTYNTRNPKKVLVLTETLRPPRSTTYSVKSLYDKIRRAEIDLNPDYQRDVVWDSKKQMGIIDSIFRHYYVPPVLFVGVSTLPSTKISRLPGRFSR
;
A
#
# COMPACT_ATOMS: atom_id res chain seq x y z
N MET A 1 -2.33 62.66 -5.25
CA MET A 1 -2.93 61.48 -4.62
C MET A 1 -3.54 60.71 -5.76
N ASP A 2 -2.65 59.90 -6.30
CA ASP A 2 -2.87 58.84 -7.26
C ASP A 2 -3.71 57.72 -6.62
N GLU A 3 -4.08 56.74 -7.46
CA GLU A 3 -4.64 55.42 -7.13
C GLU A 3 -6.16 55.37 -6.85
N GLU A 4 -6.94 54.47 -7.43
CA GLU A 4 -6.80 53.52 -8.54
C GLU A 4 -8.22 53.02 -8.87
N ASP A 5 -8.50 52.79 -10.15
CA ASP A 5 -9.77 52.32 -10.69
C ASP A 5 -9.88 50.80 -10.43
N TYR A 6 -10.92 50.35 -9.72
CA TYR A 6 -11.17 48.90 -9.52
C TYR A 6 -11.86 48.36 -10.77
N GLN A 7 -11.07 47.83 -11.71
CA GLN A 7 -11.55 46.97 -12.79
C GLN A 7 -11.65 45.53 -12.31
N ASP A 8 -12.87 45.02 -12.32
CA ASP A 8 -13.25 43.63 -12.09
C ASP A 8 -13.20 42.91 -13.45
N ASP A 9 -12.03 42.34 -13.78
CA ASP A 9 -11.80 41.60 -15.03
C ASP A 9 -11.05 40.30 -14.70
N ASP A 10 -11.78 39.21 -14.47
CA ASP A 10 -11.24 37.84 -14.54
C ASP A 10 -12.37 36.85 -14.93
N ASP A 11 -13.09 37.16 -16.00
CA ASP A 11 -13.83 36.15 -16.77
C ASP A 11 -12.82 35.39 -17.64
N LEU A 12 -12.31 34.26 -17.11
CA LEU A 12 -11.45 33.33 -17.83
C LEU A 12 -12.24 32.63 -18.94
N ASP A 13 -12.14 33.15 -20.16
CA ASP A 13 -12.56 32.48 -21.39
C ASP A 13 -11.68 31.25 -21.65
N VAL A 14 -12.17 30.07 -21.25
CA VAL A 14 -11.61 28.78 -21.67
C VAL A 14 -12.01 28.56 -23.12
N SER A 15 -11.14 29.01 -24.04
CA SER A 15 -11.19 28.59 -25.44
C SER A 15 -10.98 27.07 -25.49
N SER A 16 -12.10 26.36 -25.64
CA SER A 16 -12.14 24.93 -25.83
C SER A 16 -11.71 24.65 -27.27
N ASN A 17 -10.44 24.27 -27.45
CA ASN A 17 -9.96 23.77 -28.74
C ASN A 17 -10.73 22.48 -29.07
N GLU A 18 -11.69 22.61 -29.96
CA GLU A 18 -12.47 21.53 -30.54
C GLU A 18 -11.64 20.84 -31.63
N ASP A 19 -10.79 19.90 -31.23
CA ASP A 19 -10.19 18.95 -32.17
C ASP A 19 -11.27 17.96 -32.63
N GLU A 20 -11.79 18.15 -33.85
CA GLU A 20 -12.65 17.19 -34.55
C GLU A 20 -11.92 15.84 -34.67
N ILE A 21 -12.38 14.82 -33.94
CA ILE A 21 -11.91 13.44 -34.10
C ILE A 21 -12.65 12.85 -35.31
N GLU A 22 -11.94 12.69 -36.42
CA GLU A 22 -12.42 12.03 -37.62
C GLU A 22 -12.53 10.50 -37.36
N ASP A 23 -13.76 9.98 -37.36
CA ASP A 23 -14.06 8.56 -37.15
C ASP A 23 -13.51 7.70 -38.31
N GLN A 24 -12.31 7.14 -38.15
CA GLN A 24 -11.83 6.08 -39.03
C GLN A 24 -12.40 4.74 -38.57
N GLU A 25 -13.26 4.14 -39.41
CA GLU A 25 -13.85 2.81 -39.19
C GLU A 25 -12.76 1.73 -39.09
N ASP A 26 -12.34 1.43 -37.87
CA ASP A 26 -11.46 0.29 -37.58
C ASP A 26 -12.20 -1.03 -37.82
N LYS A 27 -11.71 -1.78 -38.82
CA LYS A 27 -12.16 -3.13 -39.14
C LYS A 27 -12.03 -4.04 -37.92
N LYS A 28 -13.16 -4.41 -37.31
CA LYS A 28 -13.24 -5.39 -36.21
C LYS A 28 -12.66 -6.74 -36.66
N GLN A 29 -11.40 -7.00 -36.35
CA GLN A 29 -10.86 -8.35 -36.41
C GLN A 29 -11.48 -9.17 -35.28
N THR A 30 -12.33 -10.12 -35.66
CA THR A 30 -12.95 -11.06 -34.73
C THR A 30 -11.89 -12.09 -34.30
N TYR A 31 -11.31 -11.88 -33.12
CA TYR A 31 -10.53 -12.93 -32.46
C TYR A 31 -11.48 -13.97 -31.87
N ASN A 32 -11.85 -14.95 -32.71
CA ASN A 32 -12.38 -16.21 -32.23
C ASN A 32 -11.26 -16.99 -31.53
N THR A 33 -11.16 -16.89 -30.20
CA THR A 33 -10.53 -17.92 -29.39
C THR A 33 -11.23 -17.98 -28.03
N ARG A 34 -12.25 -18.84 -27.95
CA ARG A 34 -12.73 -19.40 -26.69
C ARG A 34 -11.64 -20.33 -26.15
N ASN A 35 -10.64 -19.76 -25.49
CA ASN A 35 -9.83 -20.54 -24.56
C ASN A 35 -10.54 -20.47 -23.20
N PRO A 36 -10.97 -21.59 -22.60
CA PRO A 36 -11.52 -21.55 -21.26
C PRO A 36 -10.43 -20.96 -20.36
N LYS A 37 -10.73 -19.81 -19.76
CA LYS A 37 -9.83 -19.05 -18.89
C LYS A 37 -9.23 -20.04 -17.89
N LYS A 38 -7.93 -20.35 -18.03
CA LYS A 38 -7.18 -21.05 -16.99
C LYS A 38 -7.27 -20.16 -15.76
N VAL A 39 -8.08 -20.57 -14.78
CA VAL A 39 -8.19 -19.88 -13.50
C VAL A 39 -6.81 -19.99 -12.85
N LEU A 40 -6.08 -18.89 -12.84
CA LEU A 40 -4.81 -18.80 -12.13
C LEU A 40 -5.14 -18.82 -10.64
N VAL A 41 -5.00 -19.98 -10.02
CA VAL A 41 -5.08 -20.10 -8.57
C VAL A 41 -3.72 -19.67 -8.02
N LEU A 42 -3.65 -18.49 -7.41
CA LEU A 42 -2.45 -18.04 -6.70
C LEU A 42 -2.24 -18.96 -5.50
N THR A 43 -1.24 -19.84 -5.57
CA THR A 43 -0.96 -20.83 -4.52
C THR A 43 -0.05 -20.30 -3.41
N GLU A 44 0.58 -19.15 -3.59
CA GLU A 44 1.59 -18.58 -2.68
C GLU A 44 1.28 -17.12 -2.33
N THR A 45 0.22 -16.90 -1.57
CA THR A 45 -0.10 -15.58 -1.01
C THR A 45 0.47 -15.41 0.40
N LEU A 46 0.84 -14.17 0.73
CA LEU A 46 1.21 -13.82 2.10
C LEU A 46 0.02 -14.07 3.03
N ARG A 47 0.33 -14.48 4.27
CA ARG A 47 -0.69 -14.58 5.32
C ARG A 47 -1.34 -13.22 5.53
N PRO A 48 -2.66 -13.15 5.76
CA PRO A 48 -3.33 -11.90 6.02
C PRO A 48 -2.74 -11.22 7.28
N PRO A 49 -2.64 -9.88 7.29
CA PRO A 49 -2.12 -9.15 8.44
C PRO A 49 -3.06 -9.29 9.64
N ARG A 50 -2.50 -9.37 10.84
CA ARG A 50 -3.25 -9.53 12.09
C ARG A 50 -3.37 -8.19 12.81
N SER A 51 -4.58 -7.62 12.84
CA SER A 51 -4.87 -6.41 13.62
C SER A 51 -5.14 -6.78 15.09
N THR A 52 -4.43 -6.16 16.03
CA THR A 52 -4.61 -6.37 17.47
C THR A 52 -4.09 -5.21 18.27
N THR A 53 -4.74 -4.91 19.38
CA THR A 53 -4.30 -3.89 20.33
C THR A 53 -3.22 -4.45 21.24
N TYR A 54 -2.15 -3.68 21.42
CA TYR A 54 -1.05 -4.01 22.31
C TYR A 54 -0.82 -2.85 23.29
N SER A 55 -0.48 -3.17 24.54
CA SER A 55 0.02 -2.15 25.46
C SER A 55 1.43 -1.72 25.03
N VAL A 56 1.82 -0.49 25.38
CA VAL A 56 3.18 0.02 25.12
C VAL A 56 4.24 -0.87 25.76
N LYS A 57 3.97 -1.39 26.97
CA LYS A 57 4.86 -2.34 27.66
C LYS A 57 5.07 -3.62 26.85
N SER A 58 3.98 -4.25 26.37
CA SER A 58 4.08 -5.48 25.57
C SER A 58 4.83 -5.24 24.26
N LEU A 59 4.62 -4.08 23.61
CA LEU A 59 5.35 -3.72 22.41
C LEU A 59 6.85 -3.54 22.70
N TYR A 60 7.19 -2.84 23.79
CA TYR A 60 8.57 -2.64 24.23
C TYR A 60 9.27 -3.98 24.52
N ASP A 61 8.61 -4.88 25.26
CA ASP A 61 9.18 -6.19 25.58
C ASP A 61 9.44 -7.01 24.31
N LYS A 62 8.54 -6.95 23.32
CA LYS A 62 8.72 -7.61 22.02
C LYS A 62 9.89 -7.08 21.23
N ILE A 63 10.07 -5.76 21.23
CA ILE A 63 11.24 -5.11 20.61
C ILE A 63 12.52 -5.58 21.31
N ARG A 64 12.53 -5.62 22.65
CA ARG A 64 13.69 -6.06 23.44
C ARG A 64 14.05 -7.53 23.23
N ARG A 65 13.05 -8.38 22.96
CA ARG A 65 13.23 -9.79 22.62
C ARG A 65 13.54 -10.03 21.14
N ALA A 66 13.66 -8.97 20.34
CA ALA A 66 13.82 -9.04 18.89
C ALA A 66 12.72 -9.89 18.21
N GLU A 67 11.50 -9.90 18.75
CA GLU A 67 10.33 -10.56 18.14
C GLU A 67 9.72 -9.73 17.00
N ILE A 68 10.10 -8.44 16.93
CA ILE A 68 9.69 -7.50 15.91
C ILE A 68 10.94 -7.02 15.18
N ASP A 69 10.90 -7.12 13.85
CA ASP A 69 11.91 -6.49 13.01
C ASP A 69 11.59 -5.00 12.84
N LEU A 70 12.55 -4.15 13.24
CA LEU A 70 12.45 -2.70 13.17
C LEU A 70 13.03 -2.12 11.87
N ASN A 71 13.75 -2.92 11.09
CA ASN A 71 14.42 -2.47 9.88
C ASN A 71 14.20 -3.44 8.70
N PRO A 72 12.93 -3.67 8.29
CA PRO A 72 12.64 -4.56 7.16
C PRO A 72 13.06 -3.92 5.82
N ASP A 73 13.45 -4.72 4.85
CA ASP A 73 13.98 -4.26 3.54
C ASP A 73 13.01 -3.38 2.73
N TYR A 74 11.70 -3.51 2.97
CA TYR A 74 10.65 -2.71 2.34
C TYR A 74 10.32 -1.42 3.10
N GLN A 75 11.00 -1.16 4.23
CA GLN A 75 10.88 0.10 4.94
C GLN A 75 11.42 1.22 4.05
N ARG A 76 10.59 2.19 3.71
CA ARG A 76 11.04 3.40 3.00
C ARG A 76 12.01 4.19 3.88
N ASP A 77 12.88 4.96 3.25
CA ASP A 77 13.78 5.89 3.94
C ASP A 77 13.03 6.68 5.01
N VAL A 78 13.64 6.78 6.19
CA VAL A 78 12.99 7.28 7.40
C VAL A 78 12.73 8.79 7.28
N VAL A 79 11.47 9.17 7.01
CA VAL A 79 10.98 10.58 6.99
C VAL A 79 10.44 11.05 8.35
N TRP A 80 10.89 10.43 9.45
CA TRP A 80 10.38 10.66 10.81
C TRP A 80 11.27 11.62 11.60
N ASP A 81 11.13 12.91 11.31
CA ASP A 81 11.84 14.00 11.97
C ASP A 81 11.46 14.13 13.46
N SER A 82 12.34 14.76 14.24
CA SER A 82 12.18 14.91 15.69
C SER A 82 10.84 15.55 16.08
N LYS A 83 10.31 16.47 15.26
CA LYS A 83 9.02 17.12 15.51
C LYS A 83 7.85 16.13 15.43
N LYS A 84 7.83 15.23 14.44
CA LYS A 84 6.80 14.18 14.33
C LYS A 84 6.94 13.14 15.44
N GLN A 85 8.16 12.81 15.85
CA GLN A 85 8.39 11.90 16.97
C GLN A 85 7.82 12.48 18.27
N MET A 86 8.10 13.75 18.57
CA MET A 86 7.51 14.46 19.71
C MET A 86 5.99 14.52 19.65
N GLY A 87 5.41 14.77 18.46
CA GLY A 87 3.96 14.81 18.28
C GLY A 87 3.27 13.49 18.64
N ILE A 88 3.90 12.35 18.34
CA ILE A 88 3.36 11.04 18.73
C ILE A 88 3.42 10.84 20.24
N ILE A 89 4.51 11.25 20.89
CA ILE A 89 4.63 11.19 22.34
C ILE A 89 3.53 12.03 23.02
N ASP A 90 3.35 13.27 22.56
CA ASP A 90 2.32 14.18 23.08
C ASP A 90 0.89 13.62 22.87
N SER A 91 0.63 13.00 21.72
CA SER A 91 -0.65 12.34 21.44
C SER A 91 -0.96 11.22 22.45
N ILE A 92 0.04 10.42 22.83
CA ILE A 92 -0.11 9.36 23.82
C ILE A 92 -0.44 9.94 25.21
N PHE A 93 0.30 10.97 25.65
CA PHE A 93 0.07 11.61 26.95
C PHE A 93 -1.31 12.28 27.06
N ARG A 94 -1.83 12.81 25.95
CA ARG A 94 -3.14 13.47 25.89
C ARG A 94 -4.30 12.50 25.64
N HIS A 95 -4.05 11.20 25.53
CA HIS A 95 -5.06 10.19 25.15
C HIS A 95 -5.72 10.48 23.79
N TYR A 96 -4.98 11.07 22.86
CA TYR A 96 -5.44 11.23 21.49
C TYR A 96 -5.34 9.92 20.71
N TYR A 97 -6.20 9.80 19.71
CA TYR A 97 -6.20 8.64 18.81
C TYR A 97 -4.89 8.57 18.02
N VAL A 98 -4.22 7.43 18.09
CA VAL A 98 -3.03 7.12 17.28
C VAL A 98 -3.43 6.09 16.23
N PRO A 99 -3.17 6.35 14.93
CA PRO A 99 -3.44 5.38 13.88
C PRO A 99 -2.75 4.02 14.11
N PRO A 100 -3.28 2.91 13.57
CA PRO A 100 -2.65 1.61 13.66
C PRO A 100 -1.25 1.60 13.04
N VAL A 101 -0.31 0.97 13.74
CA VAL A 101 1.08 0.80 13.28
C VAL A 101 1.28 -0.64 12.81
N LEU A 102 1.97 -0.81 11.68
CA LEU A 102 2.31 -2.11 11.11
C LEU A 102 3.67 -2.58 11.65
N PHE A 103 3.72 -3.84 12.11
CA PHE A 103 4.94 -4.46 12.60
C PHE A 103 5.16 -5.80 11.90
N VAL A 104 6.44 -6.12 11.67
CA VAL A 104 6.87 -7.39 11.10
C VAL A 104 7.23 -8.32 12.25
N GLY A 105 6.41 -9.36 12.47
CA GLY A 105 6.70 -10.36 13.48
C GLY A 105 7.67 -11.40 12.93
N VAL A 106 8.82 -11.60 13.59
CA VAL A 106 9.72 -12.72 13.28
C VAL A 106 9.20 -13.97 13.97
N SER A 107 8.25 -14.66 13.34
CA SER A 107 7.98 -16.05 13.72
C SER A 107 9.02 -16.92 13.04
N THR A 108 10.04 -17.36 13.79
CA THR A 108 10.94 -18.43 13.34
C THR A 108 10.11 -19.72 13.24
N LEU A 109 9.38 -19.90 12.15
CA LEU A 109 8.92 -21.23 11.79
C LEU A 109 10.19 -22.01 11.42
N PRO A 110 10.44 -23.20 11.99
CA PRO A 110 11.46 -24.08 11.43
C PRO A 110 11.04 -24.32 9.98
N SER A 111 11.92 -23.97 9.04
CA SER A 111 11.72 -24.19 7.62
C SER A 111 11.57 -25.69 7.38
N THR A 112 10.34 -26.19 7.43
CA THR A 112 10.03 -27.55 7.02
C THR A 112 10.27 -27.61 5.53
N LYS A 113 11.46 -28.08 5.15
CA LYS A 113 11.76 -28.50 3.78
C LYS A 113 10.59 -29.34 3.31
N ILE A 114 9.85 -28.83 2.32
CA ILE A 114 8.86 -29.61 1.58
C ILE A 114 9.68 -30.64 0.77
N SER A 115 9.94 -31.80 1.38
CA SER A 115 10.46 -32.95 0.66
C SER A 115 9.38 -33.40 -0.32
N ARG A 116 9.61 -33.15 -1.61
CA ARG A 116 8.78 -33.68 -2.69
C ARG A 116 8.74 -35.20 -2.56
N LEU A 117 7.58 -35.76 -2.21
CA LEU A 117 7.35 -37.20 -2.34
C LEU A 117 7.27 -37.53 -3.85
N PRO A 118 8.04 -38.51 -4.36
CA PRO A 118 7.97 -38.89 -5.76
C PRO A 118 6.59 -39.49 -6.07
N GLY A 119 6.00 -39.00 -7.15
CA GLY A 119 4.66 -39.33 -7.59
C GLY A 119 4.46 -40.84 -7.80
N ARG A 120 3.41 -41.37 -7.18
CA ARG A 120 2.87 -42.69 -7.49
C ARG A 120 1.78 -42.50 -8.54
N PHE A 121 2.17 -42.52 -9.81
CA PHE A 121 1.25 -42.83 -10.90
C PHE A 121 1.03 -44.34 -10.91
N SER A 122 -0.21 -44.79 -10.69
CA SER A 122 -0.62 -46.12 -11.15
C SER A 122 -1.51 -45.95 -12.37
N ARG A 123 -1.19 -46.75 -13.38
CA ARG A 123 -2.05 -47.08 -14.52
C ARG A 123 -3.35 -47.73 -14.06
#